data_AF-A0A9C7PK80-F1
#
_entry.id   AF-A0A9C7PK80-F1
#
_cell.length_a   1.000
_cell.length_b   1.000
_cell.length_c   1.000
_cell.angle_alpha   90.00
_cell.angle_beta   90.00
_cell.angle_gamma   90.00
#
_symmetry.space_group_name_H-M   'P 1'
#
loop_
_entity.id
_entity.type
_entity.pdbx_description
1 polymer ?
#
loop_
_entity_poly.entity_id
_entity_poly.type
_entity_poly.pdbx_seq_one_letter_code
_entity_poly.pdbx_strand_id
1 'polypeptide(L)' 'MGTGAITEYVDVAQIALYAFWILFFILVGYLHRKASVRDGLCRCLPVSSAQVSAACRHPKPIVWRMARASA' A
#
# COMPACT_ATOMS: atom_id res chain seq x y z
N MET A 1 37.92 11.08 -11.31
CA MET A 1 37.33 12.11 -10.41
C MET A 1 36.59 11.39 -9.29
N GLY A 2 37.02 11.56 -8.04
CA GLY A 2 36.38 10.95 -6.87
C GLY A 2 35.08 11.67 -6.56
N THR A 3 34.00 11.31 -7.24
CA THR A 3 32.68 11.91 -7.04
C THR A 3 31.73 10.78 -6.70
N GLY A 4 31.38 10.65 -5.42
CA GLY A 4 30.52 9.58 -4.91
C GLY A 4 31.08 8.90 -3.67
N ALA A 5 32.41 8.82 -3.50
CA ALA A 5 32.99 8.18 -2.32
C ALA A 5 32.76 9.03 -1.06
N ILE A 6 32.01 8.50 -0.09
CA ILE A 6 31.79 9.08 1.24
C ILE A 6 32.82 8.50 2.23
N THR A 7 33.15 7.21 2.10
CA THR A 7 34.23 6.53 2.84
C THR A 7 35.00 5.58 1.91
N GLU A 8 36.03 4.91 2.42
CA GLU A 8 36.82 3.90 1.68
C GLU A 8 35.96 2.75 1.10
N TYR A 9 34.80 2.45 1.73
CA TYR A 9 33.90 1.36 1.33
C TYR A 9 32.46 1.80 1.01
N VAL A 10 32.11 3.07 1.22
CA VAL A 10 30.73 3.56 1.08
C VAL A 10 30.68 4.70 0.08
N ASP A 11 29.84 4.53 -0.94
CA ASP A 11 29.56 5.53 -1.97
C ASP A 11 28.11 6.07 -1.87
N VAL A 12 27.88 7.31 -2.29
CA VAL A 12 26.57 7.95 -2.44
C VAL A 12 25.61 7.06 -3.23
N ALA A 13 26.08 6.42 -4.30
CA ALA A 13 25.27 5.53 -5.13
C ALA A 13 24.75 4.32 -4.33
N GLN A 14 25.57 3.79 -3.42
CA GLN A 14 25.19 2.67 -2.55
C GLN A 14 24.12 3.09 -1.53
N ILE A 15 24.30 4.25 -0.89
CA ILE A 15 23.29 4.79 0.04
C ILE A 15 21.98 5.09 -0.70
N ALA A 16 22.06 5.70 -1.88
CA ALA A 16 20.90 6.02 -2.71
C ALA A 16 20.13 4.76 -3.10
N LEU A 17 20.82 3.67 -3.45
CA LEU A 17 20.19 2.39 -3.78
C LEU A 17 19.46 1.79 -2.57
N TYR A 18 20.07 1.79 -1.39
CA TYR A 18 19.40 1.30 -0.19
C TYR A 18 18.20 2.16 0.22
N ALA A 19 18.32 3.49 0.12
CA ALA A 19 17.21 4.41 0.36
C ALA A 19 16.05 4.20 -0.62
N PHE A 20 16.36 3.95 -1.91
CA PHE A 20 15.37 3.61 -2.93
C PHE A 20 14.61 2.32 -2.57
N TRP A 21 15.31 1.26 -2.17
CA TRP A 21 14.66 0.01 -1.76
C TRP A 21 13.77 0.19 -0.53
N ILE A 22 14.23 0.92 0.48
CA ILE A 22 13.42 1.23 1.67
C ILE A 22 12.14 1.98 1.25
N LEU A 23 12.26 3.01 0.42
CA LEU A 23 11.11 3.75 -0.11
C LEU A 23 10.16 2.82 -0.88
N PHE A 24 10.71 1.96 -1.74
CA PHE A 24 9.94 1.03 -2.55
C PHE A 24 9.12 0.06 -1.69
N PHE A 25 9.73 -0.58 -0.68
CA PHE A 25 9.01 -1.48 0.21
C PHE A 25 7.97 -0.76 1.08
N ILE A 26 8.26 0.45 1.57
CA ILE A 26 7.30 1.27 2.29
C ILE A 26 6.09 1.61 1.41
N LEU A 27 6.35 2.02 0.15
CA LEU A 27 5.31 2.38 -0.80
C LEU A 27 4.44 1.16 -1.17
N VAL A 28 5.06 0.02 -1.49
CA VAL A 28 4.34 -1.23 -1.78
C VAL A 28 3.49 -1.66 -0.58
N GLY A 29 4.04 -1.60 0.64
CA GLY A 29 3.29 -1.91 1.85
C GLY A 29 2.11 -0.95 2.11
N TYR A 30 2.30 0.33 1.85
CA TYR A 30 1.25 1.35 1.95
C TYR A 30 0.13 1.12 0.93
N LEU A 31 0.47 0.77 -0.31
CA LEU A 31 -0.52 0.45 -1.35
C LEU A 31 -1.26 -0.84 -1.02
N HIS A 32 -0.57 -1.90 -0.59
CA HIS A 32 -1.20 -3.16 -0.22
C HIS A 32 -2.25 -2.97 0.90
N ARG A 33 -1.94 -2.14 1.91
CA ARG A 33 -2.91 -1.79 2.96
C ARG A 33 -4.14 -1.06 2.44
N LYS A 34 -4.03 -0.31 1.34
CA LYS A 34 -5.15 0.45 0.74
C LYS A 34 -5.93 -0.37 -0.29
N ALA A 35 -5.27 -1.28 -1.01
CA ALA A 35 -5.88 -2.19 -1.98
C ALA A 35 -6.78 -3.22 -1.27
N SER A 36 -6.29 -3.84 -0.19
CA SER A 36 -7.09 -4.81 0.59
C SER A 36 -8.38 -4.21 1.18
N VAL A 37 -8.47 -2.88 1.30
CA VAL A 37 -9.65 -2.16 1.79
C VAL A 37 -10.60 -1.78 0.66
N ARG A 38 -10.14 -1.62 -0.59
CA ARG A 38 -10.99 -1.18 -1.72
C ARG A 38 -11.49 -2.33 -2.58
N ASP A 39 -10.76 -3.44 -2.61
CA ASP A 39 -11.05 -4.55 -3.52
C ASP A 39 -12.06 -5.55 -2.94
N GLY A 40 -12.74 -5.18 -1.84
CA GLY A 40 -13.95 -5.85 -1.37
C GLY A 40 -13.78 -7.35 -1.19
N LEU A 41 -12.93 -7.78 -0.25
CA LEU A 41 -12.91 -9.18 0.20
C LEU A 41 -14.14 -9.50 1.07
N CYS A 42 -15.32 -9.26 0.51
CA CYS A 42 -16.53 -10.05 0.72
C CYS A 42 -17.18 -10.20 -0.66
N ARG A 43 -16.50 -10.94 -1.55
CA ARG A 43 -17.19 -11.61 -2.65
C ARG A 43 -18.16 -12.57 -1.96
N CYS A 44 -19.46 -12.33 -2.06
CA CYS A 44 -20.49 -13.21 -1.52
C CYS A 44 -20.40 -14.59 -2.19
N LEU A 45 -19.44 -15.42 -1.79
CA LEU A 45 -19.57 -16.86 -1.93
C LEU A 45 -20.62 -17.33 -0.90
N PRO A 46 -21.37 -18.41 -1.19
CA PRO A 46 -22.29 -19.01 -0.23
C PRO A 46 -21.48 -19.71 0.87
N VAL A 47 -20.94 -18.93 1.80
CA VAL A 47 -20.35 -19.43 3.05
C VAL A 47 -21.40 -19.31 4.15
N SER A 48 -21.57 -20.40 4.91
CA SER A 48 -22.52 -20.47 6.03
C SER A 48 -22.33 -19.31 7.01
N SER A 49 -23.44 -18.91 7.66
CA SER A 49 -23.53 -17.75 8.57
C SER A 49 -22.45 -17.70 9.67
N ALA A 50 -21.81 -18.84 9.99
CA ALA A 50 -20.74 -18.94 10.96
C ALA A 50 -19.36 -18.39 10.50
N GLN A 51 -19.09 -18.29 9.19
CA GLN A 51 -17.79 -17.83 8.66
C GLN A 51 -17.77 -16.34 8.26
N VAL A 52 -18.91 -15.66 8.33
CA VAL A 52 -19.10 -14.26 7.88
C VAL A 52 -18.27 -13.27 8.71
N SER A 53 -18.10 -13.52 10.01
CA SER A 53 -17.49 -12.55 10.94
C SER A 53 -15.97 -12.47 10.89
N ALA A 54 -15.28 -13.47 10.34
CA ALA A 54 -13.82 -13.41 10.17
C ALA A 54 -13.41 -12.74 8.85
N ALA A 55 -14.25 -12.83 7.81
CA ALA A 55 -13.96 -12.36 6.45
C ALA A 55 -14.27 -10.87 6.24
N CYS A 56 -15.37 -10.34 6.80
CA CYS A 56 -15.72 -8.93 6.60
C CYS A 56 -15.25 -8.03 7.76
N ARG A 57 -13.94 -8.02 8.10
CA ARG A 57 -13.35 -6.95 8.94
C ARG A 57 -12.93 -5.77 8.06
N HIS A 58 -13.92 -5.08 7.48
CA HIS A 58 -13.66 -3.89 6.67
C HIS A 58 -13.36 -2.68 7.59
N PRO A 59 -12.28 -1.90 7.36
CA PRO A 59 -12.06 -0.63 8.06
C PRO A 59 -13.05 0.45 7.59
N LYS A 60 -13.15 1.61 8.24
CA LYS A 60 -14.19 2.61 7.92
C LYS A 60 -14.18 2.99 6.41
N PRO A 61 -15.33 2.96 5.71
CA PRO A 61 -15.38 3.24 4.28
C PRO A 61 -15.02 4.70 3.98
N ILE A 62 -14.36 4.92 2.84
CA ILE A 62 -14.05 6.26 2.35
C ILE A 62 -15.30 6.81 1.67
N VAL A 63 -15.81 7.94 2.15
CA VAL A 63 -16.95 8.64 1.55
C VAL A 63 -16.46 9.66 0.53
N TRP A 64 -16.89 9.53 -0.73
CA TRP A 64 -16.62 10.52 -1.78
C TRP A 64 -17.85 11.41 -1.95
N ARG A 65 -17.68 12.73 -1.76
CA ARG A 65 -18.71 13.72 -2.12
C ARG A 65 -18.56 14.02 -3.61
N MET A 66 -19.44 13.49 -4.44
CA MET A 66 -19.43 13.81 -5.86
C MET A 66 -19.84 15.28 -6.08
N ALA A 67 -19.17 15.97 -7.00
CA ALA A 67 -19.64 17.26 -7.50
C ALA A 67 -20.95 17.01 -8.26
N ARG A 68 -22.00 17.73 -7.87
CA ARG A 68 -23.40 17.63 -8.32
C ARG A 68 -23.53 17.19 -9.78
N ALA A 69 -24.25 16.09 -10.02
CA ALA A 69 -24.69 15.71 -11.36
C ALA A 69 -25.67 16.77 -11.89
N SER A 70 -25.25 17.54 -12.90
CA SER A 70 -26.16 18.34 -13.71
C SER A 70 -26.93 17.39 -14.63
N ALA A 71 -28.26 17.39 -14.48
CA ALA A 71 -29.22 16.64 -15.26
C ALA A 71 -29.24 17.06 -16.73
#